data_AF-A0AB35XH85-F1
#
_entry.id   AF-A0AB35XH85-F1
#
_cell.length_a   1.000
_cell.length_b   1.000
_cell.length_c   1.000
_cell.angle_alpha   90.00
_cell.angle_beta   90.00
_cell.angle_gamma   90.00
#
_symmetry.space_group_name_H-M   'P 1'
#
loop_
_entity.id
_entity.type
_entity.pdbx_description
1 polymer ?
#
loop_
_entity_poly.entity_id
_entity_poly.type
_entity_poly.pdbx_seq_one_letter_code
_entity_poly.pdbx_strand_id
1 'polypeptide(L)'
;MIRSLFTGHPSTYTALAKEVVFLHGESAVTCLPTILSRAGMSVTKRELGQVSDQVVKMLSRVKKNLNCDSIEWSEAKAAERIKPQG
;
A
#
# COMPACT_ATOMS: atom_id res chain seq x y z
N MET A 1 -14.74 6.12 -1.02
CA MET A 1 -14.45 6.39 -2.45
C MET A 1 -12.98 6.72 -2.58
N ILE A 2 -12.23 5.84 -3.22
CA ILE A 2 -10.79 6.00 -3.45
C ILE A 2 -10.53 7.18 -4.39
N ARG A 3 -9.51 7.96 -4.05
CA ARG A 3 -9.03 9.09 -4.84
C ARG A 3 -7.54 8.94 -5.11
N SER A 4 -7.03 9.72 -6.05
CA SER A 4 -5.60 9.85 -6.30
C SER A 4 -4.95 10.71 -5.21
N LEU A 5 -3.76 10.33 -4.76
CA LEU A 5 -2.91 11.14 -3.89
C LEU A 5 -2.35 12.36 -4.62
N PHE A 6 -2.16 12.26 -5.94
CA PHE A 6 -1.62 13.36 -6.74
C PHE A 6 -2.68 14.38 -7.14
N THR A 7 -3.87 13.90 -7.52
CA THR A 7 -4.89 14.77 -8.14
C THR A 7 -6.13 14.98 -7.28
N GLY A 8 -6.33 14.17 -6.22
CA GLY A 8 -7.54 14.23 -5.39
C GLY A 8 -8.84 13.78 -6.12
N HIS A 9 -8.78 13.48 -7.41
CA HIS A 9 -9.90 12.97 -8.19
C HIS A 9 -10.17 11.48 -7.91
N PRO A 10 -11.39 10.98 -8.21
CA PRO A 10 -11.70 9.56 -8.10
C PRO A 10 -10.66 8.70 -8.82
N SER A 11 -10.25 7.61 -8.19
CA SER A 11 -9.20 6.73 -8.70
C SER A 11 -9.56 5.26 -8.49
N THR A 12 -8.82 4.39 -9.16
CA THR A 12 -8.93 2.94 -8.96
C THR A 12 -7.96 2.49 -7.87
N TYR A 13 -8.24 1.35 -7.24
CA TYR A 13 -7.33 0.76 -6.24
C TYR A 13 -5.92 0.54 -6.79
N THR A 14 -5.81 0.08 -8.04
CA THR A 14 -4.52 -0.15 -8.69
C THR A 14 -3.79 1.15 -8.98
N ALA A 15 -4.49 2.19 -9.46
CA ALA A 15 -3.86 3.49 -9.69
C ALA A 15 -3.35 4.10 -8.38
N LEU A 16 -4.18 4.12 -7.33
CA LEU A 16 -3.74 4.57 -6.00
C LEU A 16 -2.55 3.74 -5.48
N ALA A 17 -2.58 2.41 -5.62
CA ALA A 17 -1.47 1.57 -5.19
C ALA A 17 -0.15 1.91 -5.91
N LYS A 18 -0.20 2.26 -7.21
CA LYS A 18 0.99 2.75 -7.93
C LYS A 18 1.54 4.02 -7.32
N GLU A 19 0.67 4.98 -7.01
CA GLU A 19 1.05 6.26 -6.41
C GLU A 19 1.68 6.04 -5.02
N VAL A 20 1.07 5.18 -4.20
CA VAL A 20 1.58 4.85 -2.87
C VAL A 20 2.94 4.16 -2.96
N VAL A 21 3.10 3.15 -3.82
CA VAL A 21 4.38 2.44 -3.99
C VAL A 21 5.46 3.38 -4.55
N PHE A 22 5.10 4.27 -5.49
CA PHE A 22 6.03 5.25 -6.04
C PHE A 22 6.52 6.24 -4.97
N LEU A 23 5.62 6.75 -4.13
CA LEU A 23 5.95 7.75 -3.10
C LEU A 23 6.62 7.17 -1.86
N HIS A 24 6.25 5.94 -1.47
CA HIS A 24 6.61 5.37 -0.17
C HIS A 24 7.39 4.05 -0.26
N GLY A 25 7.62 3.52 -1.45
CA GLY A 25 8.35 2.27 -1.66
C GLY A 25 7.78 1.14 -0.81
N GLU A 26 8.65 0.41 -0.12
CA GLU A 26 8.26 -0.71 0.75
C GLU A 26 7.44 -0.28 1.98
N SER A 27 7.62 0.95 2.46
CA SER A 27 6.85 1.47 3.60
C SER A 27 5.36 1.56 3.30
N ALA A 28 4.98 1.51 2.02
CA ALA A 28 3.60 1.36 1.57
C ALA A 28 2.87 0.17 2.21
N VAL A 29 3.55 -0.96 2.45
CA VAL A 29 2.90 -2.18 2.96
C VAL A 29 2.46 -2.00 4.42
N THR A 30 3.32 -1.38 5.23
CA THR A 30 3.11 -1.27 6.68
C THR A 30 2.35 -0.02 7.05
N CYS A 31 2.56 1.07 6.31
CA CYS A 31 2.06 2.39 6.67
C CYS A 31 0.86 2.82 5.82
N LEU A 32 0.28 1.94 4.99
CA LEU A 32 -0.84 2.27 4.11
C LEU A 32 -1.98 3.01 4.84
N PRO A 33 -2.47 2.56 6.02
CA PRO A 33 -3.57 3.26 6.70
C PRO A 33 -3.18 4.70 7.09
N THR A 34 -1.94 4.88 7.56
CA THR A 34 -1.40 6.19 7.95
C THR A 34 -1.20 7.11 6.75
N ILE A 35 -0.72 6.56 5.62
CA ILE A 35 -0.54 7.30 4.36
C ILE A 35 -1.89 7.84 3.88
N LEU A 36 -2.91 6.98 3.83
CA LEU A 36 -4.25 7.37 3.38
C LEU A 36 -4.91 8.36 4.35
N SER A 37 -4.76 8.16 5.67
CA SER A 37 -5.27 9.08 6.69
C SER A 37 -4.64 10.47 6.59
N ARG A 38 -3.32 10.56 6.40
CA ARG A 38 -2.59 11.83 6.19
C ARG A 38 -3.01 12.53 4.90
N ALA A 39 -3.46 11.79 3.90
CA ALA A 39 -4.04 12.32 2.67
C ALA A 39 -5.52 12.75 2.81
N GLY A 40 -6.08 12.71 4.03
CA GLY A 40 -7.48 13.06 4.30
C GLY A 40 -8.49 12.04 3.73
N MET A 41 -8.05 10.82 3.43
CA MET A 41 -8.92 9.79 2.86
C MET A 41 -9.59 8.98 3.96
N SER A 42 -10.92 9.04 4.00
CA SER A 42 -11.72 8.08 4.76
C SER A 42 -11.97 6.84 3.90
N VAL A 43 -11.30 5.74 4.24
CA VAL A 43 -11.39 4.45 3.52
C VAL A 43 -12.03 3.38 4.40
N THR A 44 -12.92 2.60 3.81
CA THR A 44 -13.49 1.42 4.46
C THR A 44 -12.44 0.32 4.59
N LYS A 45 -12.64 -0.63 5.51
CA LYS A 45 -11.77 -1.81 5.65
C LYS A 45 -11.62 -2.60 4.35
N ARG A 46 -12.70 -2.68 3.56
CA ARG A 46 -12.71 -3.34 2.25
C ARG A 46 -11.83 -2.60 1.24
N GLU A 47 -12.02 -1.29 1.11
CA GLU A 47 -11.21 -0.46 0.21
C GLU A 47 -9.72 -0.54 0.59
N LEU A 48 -9.41 -0.46 1.88
CA LEU A 48 -8.04 -0.60 2.39
C LEU A 48 -7.42 -1.95 2.01
N GLY A 49 -8.15 -3.06 2.18
CA GLY A 49 -7.69 -4.38 1.78
C GLY A 49 -7.41 -4.47 0.28
N GLN A 50 -8.28 -3.90 -0.56
CA GLN A 50 -8.08 -3.90 -2.01
C GLN A 50 -6.85 -3.08 -2.45
N VAL A 51 -6.57 -1.95 -1.80
CA VAL A 51 -5.34 -1.18 -2.08
C VAL A 51 -4.10 -1.95 -1.60
N SER A 52 -4.16 -2.54 -0.40
CA SER A 52 -3.07 -3.33 0.19
C SER A 52 -2.66 -4.50 -0.72
N ASP A 53 -3.63 -5.27 -1.23
CA ASP A 53 -3.36 -6.37 -2.16
C ASP A 53 -2.63 -5.92 -3.43
N GLN A 54 -2.98 -4.75 -3.95
CA GLN A 54 -2.35 -4.19 -5.15
C GLN A 54 -0.93 -3.71 -4.85
N VAL A 55 -0.70 -3.09 -3.68
CA VAL A 55 0.63 -2.67 -3.21
C VAL A 55 1.57 -3.87 -3.10
N VAL A 56 1.13 -4.95 -2.44
CA VAL A 56 1.93 -6.18 -2.29
C VAL A 56 2.24 -6.78 -3.67
N LYS A 57 1.22 -6.96 -4.53
CA LYS A 57 1.42 -7.49 -5.89
C LYS A 57 2.42 -6.67 -6.70
N MET A 58 2.39 -5.35 -6.58
CA MET A 58 3.32 -4.47 -7.26
C MET A 58 4.75 -4.64 -6.75
N LEU A 59 4.95 -4.63 -5.43
CA LEU A 59 6.27 -4.82 -4.83
C LEU A 59 6.86 -6.20 -5.16
N SER A 60 6.03 -7.26 -5.15
CA SER A 60 6.49 -8.59 -5.59
C SER A 60 6.93 -8.61 -7.06
N ARG A 61 6.24 -7.88 -7.95
CA ARG A 61 6.64 -7.76 -9.36
C ARG A 61 7.92 -6.96 -9.52
N VAL A 62 8.07 -5.86 -8.78
CA VAL A 62 9.30 -5.06 -8.76
C VAL A 62 10.48 -5.90 -8.29
N LYS A 63 10.32 -6.66 -7.19
CA LYS A 63 11.32 -7.59 -6.68
C LYS A 63 11.77 -8.59 -7.76
N LYS A 64 10.80 -9.25 -8.42
CA LYS A 64 11.06 -10.20 -9.50
C LYS A 64 11.81 -9.57 -10.68
N ASN A 65 11.41 -8.37 -11.09
CA ASN A 65 11.96 -7.71 -12.28
C ASN A 65 13.35 -7.11 -12.03
N LEU A 66 13.66 -6.71 -10.80
CA LEU A 66 14.97 -6.17 -10.43
C LEU A 66 15.99 -7.24 -10.04
N ASN A 67 15.59 -8.53 -10.04
CA ASN A 67 16.41 -9.64 -9.58
C ASN A 67 16.98 -9.41 -8.15
N CYS A 68 16.21 -8.67 -7.32
CA CYS A 68 16.58 -8.35 -5.95
C CYS A 68 16.12 -9.47 -5.01
N ASP A 69 16.90 -10.55 -4.89
CA ASP A 69 16.66 -11.57 -3.86
C ASP A 69 16.84 -11.04 -2.43
N SER A 70 17.55 -9.92 -2.27
CA SER A 70 17.91 -9.28 -1.00
C SER A 70 16.79 -8.49 -0.31
N ILE A 71 15.66 -8.24 -0.97
CA ILE A 71 14.49 -7.62 -0.31
C ILE A 71 13.67 -8.72 0.36
N GLU A 72 13.95 -9.03 1.62
CA GLU A 72 13.13 -9.94 2.43
C GLU A 72 11.81 -9.27 2.85
N TRP A 73 10.76 -9.52 2.08
CA TRP A 73 9.40 -9.15 2.45
C TRP A 73 8.77 -10.25 3.29
N SER A 74 8.46 -9.96 4.56
CA SER A 74 7.77 -10.88 5.45
C SER A 74 6.33 -10.43 5.66
N GLU A 75 5.41 -11.12 4.99
CA GLU A 75 3.95 -10.94 5.12
C GLU A 75 3.50 -11.10 6.58
N ALA A 76 4.11 -12.03 7.33
CA ALA A 76 3.87 -12.24 8.74
C ALA A 76 4.21 -11.01 9.60
N LYS A 77 5.37 -10.37 9.35
CA LYS A 77 5.76 -9.13 10.04
C LYS A 77 4.86 -7.95 9.68
N ALA A 78 4.36 -7.90 8.45
CA ALA A 78 3.38 -6.89 8.04
C ALA A 78 2.03 -7.08 8.75
N ALA A 79 1.54 -8.32 8.82
CA ALA A 79 0.26 -8.65 9.46
C ALA A 79 0.26 -8.42 10.98
N GLU A 80 1.36 -8.72 11.69
CA GLU A 80 1.46 -8.46 13.13
C GLU A 80 1.38 -6.97 13.48
N ARG A 81 1.86 -6.08 12.61
CA ARG A 81 1.90 -4.63 12.85
C ARG A 81 0.59 -3.91 12.52
N ILE A 82 -0.36 -4.59 11.88
CA ILE A 82 -1.72 -4.08 11.60
C ILE A 82 -2.65 -4.33 12.80
N LYS A 83 -2.27 -5.15 13.78
CA LYS A 83 -3.04 -5.29 15.02
C LYS A 83 -2.97 -3.98 15.82
N PRO A 84 -4.09 -3.48 16.38
CA PRO A 84 -4.04 -2.34 17.29
C PRO A 84 -3.14 -2.70 18.46
N GLN A 85 -2.10 -1.89 18.69
CA GLN A 85 -1.30 -2.00 19.90
C GLN A 85 -2.19 -1.59 21.07
N GLY A 86 -2.59 -2.57 21.87
CA GLY A 86 -3.28 -2.36 23.14
C GLY A 86 -2.32 -1.92 24.23
#